data_AF-A0A3N8P832-F1
#
_entry.id   AF-A0A3N8P832-F1
#
_cell.length_a   1.000
_cell.length_b   1.000
_cell.length_c   1.000
_cell.angle_alpha   90.00
_cell.angle_beta   90.00
_cell.angle_gamma   90.00
#
_symmetry.space_group_name_H-M   'P 1'
#
loop_
_entity.id
_entity.type
_entity.pdbx_description
1 polymer ?
#
loop_
_entity_poly.entity_id
_entity_poly.type
_entity_poly.pdbx_seq_one_letter_code
_entity_poly.pdbx_strand_id
1 'polypeptide(L)'
;MEVKAPESESARSIRQEIASFLRSKSNLPVTAEHATEKLLAKSLDLDEISRRREAFSTHAEIDSTAVLANYELLHGVKYLDRLINCEKQQIDAKCIVAIFRGTEICLNNISVLADRIIDDLRHSRFGDVSVKISWMNHFNDSLYRFSQLLVQTDLGRNGGDFLSIEDSSTYQAAAKKTEAMYEALKSAPEAVGDVSEKDLDDPQRFTFFHTFVNTNYETIWLAVLRHVRVPGVFRLEGESAEQFYQRVVQNDEVRDAVTCVDLKDPTYLMQFRAYHQISEVLVGLVNDVIADSILALVNEANASFEHEATSLALCNKLLQIVTDNIKPIVRTLSPKAYFAIRPALGITSGSHSHNLRKGLFLTIYPLLVRSLRLRLMQFNDTAARDDDAVLEQAQQVLRLNTQPALAAMIRQTVYVYQYVRTWRDEHIQFVKTQIGVSPEDNTPTASISGAENAAQTAHNFRNSHMNDPIGPLYEATLGKRPPAPFSIVHPGRFDEHMAFFTANAVKAMYADVQQRAQRKRDRGVRTGGAS
;
A
#
# COMPACT_ATOMS: atom_id res chain seq x y z
N MET A 1 34.13 39.30 5.43
CA MET A 1 32.86 38.91 4.78
C MET A 1 33.18 37.71 3.89
N GLU A 2 32.91 36.49 4.35
CA GLU A 2 32.94 35.33 3.45
C GLU A 2 31.75 35.43 2.51
N VAL A 3 32.03 35.61 1.23
CA VAL A 3 31.04 35.50 0.17
C VAL A 3 30.66 34.03 0.08
N LYS A 4 29.50 33.65 0.63
CA LYS A 4 28.95 32.31 0.42
C LYS A 4 28.89 32.05 -1.09
N ALA A 5 29.50 30.96 -1.54
CA ALA A 5 29.36 30.50 -2.90
C ALA A 5 27.86 30.40 -3.26
N PRO A 6 27.47 30.78 -4.48
CA PRO A 6 26.07 30.69 -4.90
C PRO A 6 25.63 29.22 -4.88
N GLU A 7 24.53 28.94 -4.17
CA GLU A 7 23.88 27.63 -4.09
C GLU A 7 23.63 27.05 -5.50
N SER A 8 23.96 25.78 -5.71
CA SER A 8 23.71 25.07 -6.98
C SER A 8 22.27 25.24 -7.46
N GLU A 9 22.09 25.54 -8.74
CA GLU A 9 20.76 25.71 -9.36
C GLU A 9 19.92 24.42 -9.21
N SER A 10 20.53 23.24 -9.37
CA SER A 10 19.86 21.97 -9.13
C SER A 10 19.45 21.77 -7.68
N ALA A 11 20.29 22.15 -6.72
CA ALA A 11 19.95 22.06 -5.29
C ALA A 11 18.72 22.92 -4.98
N ARG A 12 18.66 24.14 -5.54
CA ARG A 12 17.50 25.03 -5.41
C ARG A 12 16.24 24.45 -6.07
N SER A 13 16.35 23.91 -7.29
CA SER A 13 15.23 23.26 -8.00
C SER A 13 14.68 22.08 -7.20
N ILE A 14 15.54 21.21 -6.66
CA ILE A 14 15.13 20.07 -5.83
C ILE A 14 14.37 20.55 -4.59
N ARG A 15 14.86 21.58 -3.89
CA ARG A 15 14.16 22.15 -2.71
C ARG A 15 12.78 22.70 -3.07
N GLN A 16 12.65 23.38 -4.21
CA GLN A 16 11.37 23.90 -4.69
C GLN A 16 10.40 22.77 -5.02
N GLU A 17 10.86 21.70 -5.66
CA GLU A 17 10.06 20.52 -5.98
C GLU A 17 9.58 19.80 -4.71
N ILE A 18 10.44 19.60 -3.71
CA ILE A 18 10.06 19.06 -2.40
C ILE A 18 9.06 19.96 -1.69
N ALA A 19 9.32 21.27 -1.63
CA ALA A 19 8.40 22.21 -1.00
C ALA A 19 7.04 22.27 -1.71
N SER A 20 7.03 22.11 -3.05
CA SER A 20 5.80 22.00 -3.84
C SER A 20 5.04 20.72 -3.49
N PHE A 21 5.74 19.58 -3.40
CA PHE A 21 5.14 18.30 -3.02
C PHE A 21 4.52 18.34 -1.61
N LEU A 22 5.28 18.80 -0.61
CA LEU A 22 4.82 18.88 0.78
C LEU A 22 3.64 19.85 0.96
N ARG A 23 3.54 20.89 0.11
CA ARG A 23 2.36 21.77 0.06
C ARG A 23 1.22 21.21 -0.78
N SER A 24 1.50 20.23 -1.63
CA SER A 24 0.50 19.68 -2.53
C SER A 24 -0.46 18.84 -1.71
N LYS A 25 -1.67 19.36 -1.54
CA LYS A 25 -2.77 18.53 -1.06
C LYS A 25 -3.26 17.67 -2.21
N SER A 26 -3.91 16.58 -1.86
CA SER A 26 -4.72 15.91 -2.86
C SER A 26 -5.90 16.78 -3.25
N ASN A 27 -6.02 17.00 -4.56
CA ASN A 27 -7.05 17.83 -5.14
C ASN A 27 -8.01 16.93 -5.90
N LEU A 28 -9.15 16.56 -5.30
CA LEU A 28 -10.23 15.81 -5.97
C LEU A 28 -11.61 16.20 -5.38
N PRO A 29 -12.74 15.93 -6.09
CA PRO A 29 -13.93 16.79 -6.17
C PRO A 29 -14.51 17.23 -4.83
N VAL A 30 -14.82 18.52 -4.72
CA VAL A 30 -15.46 19.10 -3.53
C VAL A 30 -16.99 19.00 -3.62
N THR A 31 -17.55 18.71 -4.81
CA THR A 31 -19.01 18.69 -5.06
C THR A 31 -19.47 17.47 -5.85
N ALA A 32 -20.73 17.07 -5.63
CA ALA A 32 -21.44 16.01 -6.36
C ALA A 32 -21.48 16.24 -7.87
N GLU A 33 -21.64 17.51 -8.27
CA GLU A 33 -21.69 17.95 -9.66
C GLU A 33 -20.37 17.66 -10.38
N HIS A 34 -19.24 18.09 -9.81
CA HIS A 34 -17.93 17.83 -10.40
C HIS A 34 -17.59 16.33 -10.43
N ALA A 35 -18.00 15.57 -9.41
CA ALA A 35 -17.88 14.12 -9.44
C ALA A 35 -18.69 13.50 -10.58
N THR A 36 -19.93 13.94 -10.78
CA THR A 36 -20.82 13.48 -11.85
C THR A 36 -20.24 13.77 -13.23
N GLU A 37 -19.78 15.00 -13.48
CA GLU A 37 -19.12 15.38 -14.74
C GLU A 37 -17.93 14.46 -15.05
N LYS A 38 -17.09 14.19 -14.04
CA LYS A 38 -15.93 13.32 -14.19
C LYS A 38 -16.31 11.87 -14.50
N LEU A 39 -17.37 11.36 -13.88
CA LEU A 39 -17.89 10.01 -14.14
C LEU A 39 -18.50 9.89 -15.54
N LEU A 40 -19.28 10.89 -15.97
CA LEU A 40 -19.82 10.99 -17.33
C LEU A 40 -18.71 11.03 -18.38
N ALA A 41 -17.66 11.82 -18.14
CA ALA A 41 -16.48 11.90 -19.02
C ALA A 41 -15.71 10.57 -19.14
N LYS A 42 -15.92 9.63 -18.20
CA LYS A 42 -15.36 8.27 -18.20
C LYS A 42 -16.38 7.21 -18.60
N SER A 43 -17.49 7.62 -19.22
CA SER A 43 -18.51 6.75 -19.80
C SER A 43 -19.35 5.95 -18.78
N LEU A 44 -19.51 6.45 -17.55
CA LEU A 44 -20.60 6.01 -16.67
C LEU A 44 -21.80 6.93 -16.92
N ASP A 45 -22.92 6.37 -17.38
CA ASP A 45 -24.16 7.13 -17.56
C ASP A 45 -24.87 7.40 -16.21
N LEU A 46 -25.85 8.29 -16.22
CA LEU A 46 -26.58 8.71 -15.01
C LEU A 46 -27.30 7.54 -14.32
N ASP A 47 -27.78 6.56 -15.09
CA ASP A 47 -28.48 5.39 -14.57
C ASP A 47 -27.51 4.45 -13.83
N GLU A 48 -26.32 4.22 -14.38
CA GLU A 48 -25.25 3.45 -13.72
C GLU A 48 -24.73 4.19 -12.49
N ILE A 49 -24.54 5.52 -12.55
CA ILE A 49 -24.13 6.31 -11.38
C ILE A 49 -25.17 6.15 -10.27
N SER A 50 -26.46 6.30 -10.59
CA SER A 50 -27.56 6.16 -9.62
C SER A 50 -27.61 4.76 -9.02
N ARG A 51 -27.57 3.70 -9.84
CA ARG A 51 -27.54 2.31 -9.36
C ARG A 51 -26.34 2.01 -8.45
N ARG A 52 -25.16 2.52 -8.77
CA ARG A 52 -23.97 2.34 -7.91
C ARG A 52 -24.10 3.09 -6.59
N ARG A 53 -24.66 4.30 -6.60
CA ARG A 53 -24.94 5.06 -5.37
C ARG A 53 -25.90 4.30 -4.45
N GLU A 54 -26.94 3.69 -5.01
CA GLU A 54 -27.91 2.89 -4.25
C GLU A 54 -27.30 1.65 -3.58
N ALA A 55 -26.16 1.15 -4.07
CA ALA A 55 -25.49 -0.02 -3.51
C ALA A 55 -24.68 0.29 -2.23
N PHE A 56 -24.37 1.56 -1.96
CA PHE A 56 -23.64 1.92 -0.74
C PHE A 56 -24.51 1.83 0.50
N SER A 57 -23.90 1.40 1.61
CA SER A 57 -24.43 1.49 2.98
C SER A 57 -23.80 2.65 3.75
N THR A 58 -23.15 3.59 3.05
CA THR A 58 -22.27 4.64 3.60
C THR A 58 -22.93 5.56 4.62
N HIS A 59 -22.11 6.07 5.55
CA HIS A 59 -22.48 7.17 6.45
C HIS A 59 -23.00 8.38 5.66
N ALA A 60 -24.02 9.06 6.18
CA ALA A 60 -24.71 10.18 5.53
C ALA A 60 -23.79 11.35 5.14
N GLU A 61 -22.60 11.44 5.74
CA GLU A 61 -21.63 12.53 5.56
C GLU A 61 -20.73 12.36 4.33
N ILE A 62 -20.68 11.17 3.71
CA ILE A 62 -19.85 10.90 2.54
C ILE A 62 -20.73 10.75 1.30
N ASP A 63 -20.54 11.66 0.34
CA ASP A 63 -21.21 11.56 -0.95
C ASP A 63 -20.69 10.34 -1.74
N SER A 64 -21.56 9.34 -1.89
CA SER A 64 -21.26 8.11 -2.64
C SER A 64 -20.86 8.39 -4.09
N THR A 65 -21.33 9.48 -4.70
CA THR A 65 -20.90 9.92 -6.05
C THR A 65 -19.45 10.36 -6.05
N ALA A 66 -19.03 11.09 -5.02
CA ALA A 66 -17.66 11.54 -4.86
C ALA A 66 -16.73 10.35 -4.60
N VAL A 67 -17.16 9.34 -3.86
CA VAL A 67 -16.43 8.06 -3.67
C VAL A 67 -16.09 7.41 -5.01
N LEU A 68 -17.06 7.35 -5.93
CA LEU A 68 -16.83 6.76 -7.26
C LEU A 68 -15.79 7.53 -8.10
N ALA A 69 -15.58 8.81 -7.81
CA ALA A 69 -14.70 9.69 -8.58
C ALA A 69 -13.33 9.95 -7.91
N ASN A 70 -13.17 9.52 -6.64
CA ASN A 70 -12.07 9.90 -5.78
C ASN A 70 -11.48 8.72 -5.00
N TYR A 71 -10.21 8.41 -5.29
CA TYR A 71 -9.45 7.35 -4.65
C TYR A 71 -9.35 7.51 -3.13
N GLU A 72 -9.15 8.73 -2.65
CA GLU A 72 -8.96 8.98 -1.22
C GLU A 72 -10.24 8.85 -0.43
N LEU A 73 -11.37 9.23 -1.02
CA LEU A 73 -12.67 8.98 -0.39
C LEU A 73 -12.99 7.50 -0.39
N LEU A 74 -12.73 6.80 -1.51
CA LEU A 74 -12.87 5.34 -1.56
C LEU A 74 -12.05 4.69 -0.45
N HIS A 75 -10.77 5.05 -0.28
CA HIS A 75 -9.91 4.40 0.70
C HIS A 75 -9.92 5.05 2.09
N GLY A 76 -10.75 6.07 2.33
CA GLY A 76 -10.79 6.79 3.62
C GLY A 76 -9.47 7.52 3.94
N VAL A 77 -8.62 7.80 2.94
CA VAL A 77 -7.30 8.41 3.12
C VAL A 77 -7.39 9.80 3.73
N LYS A 78 -8.48 10.55 3.49
CA LYS A 78 -8.72 11.84 4.15
C LYS A 78 -8.67 11.76 5.68
N TYR A 79 -9.13 10.65 6.27
CA TYR A 79 -9.03 10.41 7.70
C TYR A 79 -7.59 10.06 8.11
N LEU A 80 -6.89 9.29 7.27
CA LEU A 80 -5.50 8.91 7.46
C LEU A 80 -4.52 10.09 7.30
N ASP A 81 -4.80 11.08 6.45
CA ASP A 81 -3.96 12.28 6.28
C ASP A 81 -3.92 13.13 7.56
N ARG A 82 -4.97 13.08 8.38
CA ARG A 82 -4.98 13.72 9.71
C ARG A 82 -3.95 13.06 10.64
N LEU A 83 -3.65 11.78 10.41
CA LEU A 83 -2.71 10.98 11.19
C LEU A 83 -1.26 11.31 10.87
N ILE A 84 -0.95 11.73 9.64
CA ILE A 84 0.44 11.94 9.16
C ILE A 84 1.08 13.21 9.78
N ASN A 85 0.28 14.10 10.38
CA ASN A 85 0.75 15.33 11.04
C ASN A 85 1.14 15.13 12.51
N CYS A 86 2.07 14.22 12.81
CA CYS A 86 2.68 14.22 14.13
C CYS A 86 3.70 15.36 14.22
N GLU A 87 3.75 16.04 15.38
CA GLU A 87 4.73 17.08 15.73
C GLU A 87 6.20 16.62 15.55
N LYS A 88 7.20 17.41 15.95
CA LYS A 88 8.63 17.06 15.90
C LYS A 88 8.96 15.84 16.79
N GLN A 89 8.48 14.67 16.41
CA GLN A 89 8.76 13.36 16.99
C GLN A 89 9.99 12.76 16.31
N GLN A 90 10.69 11.93 17.07
CA GLN A 90 11.79 11.15 16.56
C GLN A 90 11.29 10.09 15.54
N ILE A 91 12.13 9.70 14.60
CA ILE A 91 11.75 8.79 13.51
C ILE A 91 11.27 7.42 14.01
N ASP A 92 11.94 6.86 15.01
CA ASP A 92 11.56 5.61 15.66
C ASP A 92 10.16 5.71 16.29
N ALA A 93 9.86 6.80 16.99
CA ALA A 93 8.52 7.05 17.51
C ALA A 93 7.47 7.13 16.39
N LYS A 94 7.76 7.86 15.29
CA LYS A 94 6.85 7.93 14.13
C LYS A 94 6.62 6.55 13.50
N CYS A 95 7.67 5.74 13.36
CA CYS A 95 7.57 4.37 12.85
C CYS A 95 6.70 3.50 13.75
N ILE A 96 6.90 3.55 15.07
CA ILE A 96 6.10 2.80 16.05
C ILE A 96 4.62 3.18 15.92
N VAL A 97 4.31 4.48 15.90
CA VAL A 97 2.92 4.96 15.75
C VAL A 97 2.30 4.51 14.43
N ALA A 98 3.03 4.57 13.31
CA ALA A 98 2.55 4.07 12.03
C ALA A 98 2.27 2.55 12.05
N ILE A 99 3.08 1.78 12.76
CA ILE A 99 2.87 0.33 12.95
C ILE A 99 1.61 0.06 13.79
N PHE A 100 1.39 0.80 14.88
CA PHE A 100 0.15 0.68 15.66
C PHE A 100 -1.08 1.05 14.81
N ARG A 101 -1.01 2.07 13.97
CA ARG A 101 -2.11 2.41 13.04
C ARG A 101 -2.37 1.30 12.00
N GLY A 102 -1.32 0.68 11.46
CA GLY A 102 -1.45 -0.51 10.62
C GLY A 102 -2.10 -1.69 11.36
N THR A 103 -1.74 -1.88 12.62
CA THR A 103 -2.30 -2.90 13.54
C THR A 103 -3.80 -2.65 13.77
N GLU A 104 -4.21 -1.41 14.01
CA GLU A 104 -5.61 -0.99 14.15
C GLU A 104 -6.45 -1.31 12.89
N ILE A 105 -5.89 -1.10 11.69
CA ILE A 105 -6.57 -1.46 10.42
C ILE A 105 -6.81 -2.97 10.35
N CYS A 106 -5.80 -3.77 10.70
CA CYS A 106 -5.93 -5.23 10.75
C CYS A 106 -7.00 -5.67 11.75
N LEU A 107 -6.99 -5.13 12.98
CA LEU A 107 -7.92 -5.52 14.05
C LEU A 107 -9.36 -5.15 13.73
N ASN A 108 -9.61 -3.99 13.11
CA ASN A 108 -10.95 -3.64 12.62
C ASN A 108 -11.47 -4.68 11.61
N ASN A 109 -10.61 -5.13 10.68
CA ASN A 109 -10.98 -6.14 9.69
C ASN A 109 -11.20 -7.52 10.31
N ILE A 110 -10.36 -7.91 11.27
CA ILE A 110 -10.51 -9.17 12.02
C ILE A 110 -11.85 -9.18 12.76
N SER A 111 -12.19 -8.10 13.46
CA SER A 111 -13.48 -7.92 14.16
C SER A 111 -14.68 -8.16 13.23
N VAL A 112 -14.69 -7.58 12.03
CA VAL A 112 -15.79 -7.77 11.06
C VAL A 112 -15.79 -9.17 10.46
N LEU A 113 -14.63 -9.76 10.18
CA LEU A 113 -14.53 -11.12 9.67
C LEU A 113 -15.03 -12.15 10.69
N ALA A 114 -14.70 -11.98 11.97
CA ALA A 114 -15.15 -12.88 13.03
C ALA A 114 -16.69 -12.93 13.13
N ASP A 115 -17.37 -11.78 13.09
CA ASP A 115 -18.84 -11.74 13.07
C ASP A 115 -19.43 -12.46 11.85
N ARG A 116 -18.84 -12.23 10.66
CA ARG A 116 -19.30 -12.86 9.41
C ARG A 116 -19.04 -14.37 9.41
N ILE A 117 -17.94 -14.82 10.00
CA ILE A 117 -17.64 -16.25 10.17
C ILE A 117 -18.67 -16.90 11.09
N ILE A 118 -19.02 -16.26 12.22
CA ILE A 118 -20.07 -16.76 13.12
C ILE A 118 -21.40 -16.94 12.37
N ASP A 119 -21.79 -15.98 11.53
CA ASP A 119 -23.00 -16.08 10.71
C ASP A 119 -22.94 -17.27 9.75
N ASP A 120 -21.83 -17.44 9.02
CA ASP A 120 -21.68 -18.55 8.08
C ASP A 120 -21.65 -19.92 8.77
N LEU A 121 -21.02 -20.03 9.94
CA LEU A 121 -20.99 -21.25 10.73
C LEU A 121 -22.39 -21.68 11.17
N ARG A 122 -23.24 -20.74 11.59
CA ARG A 122 -24.64 -21.00 11.96
C ARG A 122 -25.47 -21.59 10.81
N HIS A 123 -25.07 -21.29 9.57
CA HIS A 123 -25.71 -21.78 8.35
C HIS A 123 -24.91 -22.90 7.65
N SER A 124 -23.89 -23.44 8.32
CA SER A 124 -23.00 -24.49 7.80
C SER A 124 -22.34 -24.16 6.45
N ARG A 125 -22.09 -22.87 6.16
CA ARG A 125 -21.45 -22.40 4.92
C ARG A 125 -19.92 -22.47 5.00
N PHE A 126 -19.35 -23.65 5.23
CA PHE A 126 -17.89 -23.81 5.44
C PHE A 126 -17.02 -23.34 4.27
N GLY A 127 -17.52 -23.38 3.03
CA GLY A 127 -16.84 -22.78 1.87
C GLY A 127 -16.67 -21.27 1.99
N ASP A 128 -17.66 -20.57 2.56
CA ASP A 128 -17.58 -19.13 2.79
C ASP A 128 -16.75 -18.79 4.04
N VAL A 129 -16.77 -19.66 5.05
CA VAL A 129 -15.93 -19.57 6.25
C VAL A 129 -14.45 -19.69 5.87
N SER A 130 -14.07 -20.68 5.06
CA SER A 130 -12.67 -20.91 4.71
C SER A 130 -12.04 -19.70 3.99
N VAL A 131 -12.80 -19.02 3.13
CA VAL A 131 -12.36 -17.77 2.47
C VAL A 131 -12.16 -16.64 3.49
N LYS A 132 -13.06 -16.49 4.47
CA LYS A 132 -12.93 -15.46 5.52
C LYS A 132 -11.79 -15.75 6.48
N ILE A 133 -11.57 -17.02 6.82
CA ILE A 133 -10.39 -17.47 7.57
C ILE A 133 -9.12 -17.18 6.78
N SER A 134 -9.09 -17.40 5.46
CA SER A 134 -7.92 -17.03 4.63
C SER A 134 -7.61 -15.54 4.71
N TRP A 135 -8.61 -14.65 4.66
CA TRP A 135 -8.40 -13.22 4.91
C TRP A 135 -7.87 -12.94 6.32
N MET A 136 -8.49 -13.55 7.34
CA MET A 136 -8.09 -13.38 8.74
C MET A 136 -6.66 -13.87 9.00
N ASN A 137 -6.22 -14.96 8.37
CA ASN A 137 -4.83 -15.44 8.41
C ASN A 137 -3.87 -14.37 7.89
N HIS A 138 -4.19 -13.75 6.75
CA HIS A 138 -3.33 -12.72 6.17
C HIS A 138 -3.28 -11.44 7.00
N PHE A 139 -4.35 -11.08 7.73
CA PHE A 139 -4.26 -10.00 8.72
C PHE A 139 -3.40 -10.38 9.92
N ASN A 140 -3.47 -11.62 10.41
CA ASN A 140 -2.57 -12.12 11.46
C ASN A 140 -1.11 -12.17 10.99
N ASP A 141 -0.84 -12.56 9.73
CA ASP A 141 0.50 -12.48 9.13
C ASP A 141 1.02 -11.05 9.11
N SER A 142 0.16 -10.07 8.75
CA SER A 142 0.51 -8.65 8.79
C SER A 142 0.81 -8.19 10.22
N LEU A 143 -0.01 -8.58 11.21
CA LEU A 143 0.22 -8.28 12.63
C LEU A 143 1.53 -8.87 13.14
N TYR A 144 1.85 -10.10 12.76
CA TYR A 144 3.13 -10.73 13.07
C TYR A 144 4.30 -9.96 12.45
N ARG A 145 4.21 -9.55 11.19
CA ARG A 145 5.24 -8.72 10.54
C ARG A 145 5.39 -7.35 11.21
N PHE A 146 4.30 -6.73 11.63
CA PHE A 146 4.32 -5.51 12.43
C PHE A 146 5.05 -5.71 13.76
N SER A 147 4.79 -6.81 14.48
CA SER A 147 5.53 -7.11 15.70
C SER A 147 7.04 -7.29 15.47
N GLN A 148 7.43 -7.98 14.38
CA GLN A 148 8.84 -8.10 14.03
C GLN A 148 9.47 -6.75 13.70
N LEU A 149 8.71 -5.90 13.00
CA LEU A 149 9.17 -4.57 12.63
C LEU A 149 9.35 -3.66 13.84
N LEU A 150 8.50 -3.74 14.85
CA LEU A 150 8.64 -2.97 16.09
C LEU A 150 9.99 -3.22 16.77
N VAL A 151 10.39 -4.48 16.90
CA VAL A 151 11.70 -4.85 17.45
C VAL A 151 12.83 -4.25 16.61
N GLN A 152 12.66 -4.20 15.29
CA GLN A 152 13.65 -3.63 14.38
C GLN A 152 13.67 -2.10 14.35
N THR A 153 12.62 -1.43 14.85
CA THR A 153 12.56 0.03 14.96
C THR A 153 13.15 0.56 16.27
N ASP A 154 13.38 -0.31 17.26
CA ASP A 154 14.03 0.07 18.50
C ASP A 154 15.50 0.44 18.25
N LEU A 155 15.84 1.70 18.52
CA LEU A 155 17.20 2.23 18.44
C LEU A 155 17.89 2.30 19.82
N GLY A 156 17.32 1.67 20.85
CA GLY A 156 17.87 1.60 22.20
C GLY A 156 17.78 2.93 22.96
N ARG A 157 16.84 3.80 22.59
CA ARG A 157 16.68 5.12 23.24
C ARG A 157 15.91 5.00 24.55
N ASN A 158 16.52 5.51 25.61
CA ASN A 158 15.95 5.48 26.96
C ASN A 158 15.14 6.77 27.22
N GLY A 159 13.82 6.71 27.01
CA GLY A 159 12.90 7.82 27.28
C GLY A 159 11.55 7.64 26.59
N GLY A 160 10.50 8.27 27.12
CA GLY A 160 9.13 8.14 26.63
C GLY A 160 8.29 7.12 27.41
N ASP A 161 6.97 7.23 27.26
CA ASP A 161 5.95 6.36 27.84
C ASP A 161 5.68 5.12 26.98
N PHE A 162 4.88 4.21 27.52
CA PHE A 162 4.52 2.95 26.88
C PHE A 162 3.12 2.99 26.27
N LEU A 163 3.02 2.49 25.04
CA LEU A 163 1.76 2.08 24.41
C LEU A 163 1.54 0.59 24.64
N SER A 164 0.30 0.20 24.92
CA SER A 164 -0.13 -1.19 24.82
C SER A 164 -1.28 -1.29 23.83
N ILE A 165 -1.25 -2.31 22.96
CA ILE A 165 -2.41 -2.59 22.09
C ILE A 165 -3.68 -2.92 22.90
N GLU A 166 -3.52 -3.35 24.16
CA GLU A 166 -4.65 -3.64 25.06
C GLU A 166 -5.43 -2.40 25.50
N ASP A 167 -4.78 -1.22 25.43
CA ASP A 167 -5.41 0.08 25.69
C ASP A 167 -6.31 0.52 24.51
N SER A 168 -6.30 -0.22 23.38
CA SER A 168 -7.13 0.04 22.22
C SER A 168 -8.54 -0.53 22.37
N SER A 169 -9.55 0.33 22.20
CA SER A 169 -10.94 -0.08 22.07
C SER A 169 -11.18 -1.03 20.88
N THR A 170 -10.41 -0.89 19.79
CA THR A 170 -10.52 -1.75 18.62
C THR A 170 -10.02 -3.16 18.94
N TYR A 171 -8.89 -3.27 19.64
CA TYR A 171 -8.36 -4.56 20.08
C TYR A 171 -9.36 -5.26 20.99
N GLN A 172 -9.91 -4.56 21.99
CA GLN A 172 -10.89 -5.13 22.91
C GLN A 172 -12.14 -5.65 22.16
N ALA A 173 -12.62 -4.89 21.17
CA ALA A 173 -13.73 -5.32 20.33
C ALA A 173 -13.38 -6.55 19.46
N ALA A 174 -12.19 -6.56 18.84
CA ALA A 174 -11.71 -7.67 18.03
C ALA A 174 -11.53 -8.93 18.89
N ALA A 175 -10.87 -8.84 20.04
CA ALA A 175 -10.67 -9.96 20.97
C ALA A 175 -11.99 -10.58 21.41
N LYS A 176 -12.98 -9.75 21.78
CA LYS A 176 -14.32 -10.23 22.16
C LYS A 176 -15.01 -11.00 21.03
N LYS A 177 -14.92 -10.52 19.80
CA LYS A 177 -15.57 -11.16 18.64
C LYS A 177 -14.84 -12.42 18.19
N THR A 178 -13.52 -12.41 18.24
CA THR A 178 -12.68 -13.59 17.98
C THR A 178 -12.98 -14.69 19.00
N GLU A 179 -13.11 -14.35 20.28
CA GLU A 179 -13.51 -15.32 21.31
C GLU A 179 -14.90 -15.91 21.03
N ALA A 180 -15.87 -15.07 20.67
CA ALA A 180 -17.21 -15.55 20.27
C ALA A 180 -17.17 -16.46 19.03
N MET A 181 -16.26 -16.18 18.09
CA MET A 181 -16.03 -17.02 16.91
C MET A 181 -15.44 -18.37 17.29
N TYR A 182 -14.49 -18.41 18.22
CA TYR A 182 -13.93 -19.66 18.74
C TYR A 182 -14.98 -20.52 19.44
N GLU A 183 -15.87 -19.90 20.24
CA GLU A 183 -17.01 -20.61 20.85
C GLU A 183 -17.99 -21.16 19.80
N ALA A 184 -18.25 -20.42 18.72
CA ALA A 184 -19.07 -20.90 17.61
C ALA A 184 -18.44 -22.11 16.90
N LEU A 185 -17.12 -22.10 16.68
CA LEU A 185 -16.37 -23.23 16.12
C LEU A 185 -16.40 -24.46 17.03
N LYS A 186 -16.23 -24.28 18.35
CA LYS A 186 -16.35 -25.37 19.34
C LYS A 186 -17.75 -26.00 19.34
N SER A 187 -18.78 -25.19 19.06
CA SER A 187 -20.18 -25.65 19.01
C SER A 187 -20.55 -26.36 17.70
N ALA A 188 -19.70 -26.29 16.67
CA ALA A 188 -19.88 -26.95 15.39
C ALA A 188 -18.59 -27.67 14.94
N PRO A 189 -18.04 -28.58 15.77
CA PRO A 189 -16.67 -29.10 15.60
C PRO A 189 -16.51 -29.97 14.35
N GLU A 190 -15.27 -30.06 13.84
CA GLU A 190 -14.89 -31.11 12.89
C GLU A 190 -15.03 -32.51 13.53
N ALA A 191 -15.40 -33.51 12.72
CA ALA A 191 -15.48 -34.88 13.22
C ALA A 191 -14.06 -35.45 13.39
N VAL A 192 -13.86 -36.36 14.36
CA VAL A 192 -12.52 -36.97 14.57
C VAL A 192 -12.00 -37.68 13.30
N GLY A 193 -12.89 -38.34 12.55
CA GLY A 193 -12.54 -38.99 11.29
C GLY A 193 -12.09 -38.02 10.19
N ASP A 194 -12.54 -36.75 10.23
CA ASP A 194 -12.15 -35.73 9.26
C ASP A 194 -10.65 -35.49 9.25
N VAL A 195 -9.99 -35.61 10.40
CA VAL A 195 -8.53 -35.41 10.53
C VAL A 195 -7.73 -36.47 9.76
N SER A 196 -8.26 -37.69 9.64
CA SER A 196 -7.61 -38.79 8.89
C SER A 196 -8.05 -38.89 7.43
N GLU A 197 -9.25 -38.39 7.11
CA GLU A 197 -9.90 -38.63 5.82
C GLU A 197 -9.92 -37.41 4.89
N LYS A 198 -9.79 -36.19 5.45
CA LYS A 198 -9.84 -34.93 4.68
C LYS A 198 -8.48 -34.23 4.69
N ASP A 199 -8.08 -33.71 3.54
CA ASP A 199 -6.90 -32.86 3.38
C ASP A 199 -7.27 -31.37 3.62
N LEU A 200 -6.28 -30.48 3.57
CA LEU A 200 -6.46 -29.04 3.78
C LEU A 200 -7.17 -28.32 2.62
N ASP A 201 -7.53 -29.01 1.55
CA ASP A 201 -8.40 -28.50 0.50
C ASP A 201 -9.90 -28.60 0.87
N ASP A 202 -10.26 -29.42 1.87
CA ASP A 202 -11.59 -29.43 2.44
C ASP A 202 -11.86 -28.14 3.24
N PRO A 203 -12.95 -27.40 2.97
CA PRO A 203 -13.21 -26.11 3.61
C PRO A 203 -13.38 -26.17 5.13
N GLN A 204 -13.97 -27.25 5.65
CA GLN A 204 -14.15 -27.43 7.09
C GLN A 204 -12.78 -27.72 7.72
N ARG A 205 -12.02 -28.67 7.17
CA ARG A 205 -10.67 -28.99 7.65
C ARG A 205 -9.73 -27.78 7.62
N PHE A 206 -9.75 -27.02 6.53
CA PHE A 206 -9.00 -25.77 6.39
C PHE A 206 -9.34 -24.78 7.52
N THR A 207 -10.63 -24.57 7.77
CA THR A 207 -11.14 -23.64 8.79
C THR A 207 -10.60 -23.98 10.18
N PHE A 208 -10.74 -25.23 10.61
CA PHE A 208 -10.31 -25.67 11.95
C PHE A 208 -8.79 -25.64 12.09
N PHE A 209 -8.07 -26.19 11.11
CA PHE A 209 -6.61 -26.24 11.13
C PHE A 209 -5.99 -24.84 11.18
N HIS A 210 -6.42 -23.91 10.31
CA HIS A 210 -5.86 -22.57 10.28
C HIS A 210 -6.25 -21.74 11.50
N THR A 211 -7.45 -21.95 12.06
CA THR A 211 -7.82 -21.31 13.32
C THR A 211 -6.90 -21.77 14.47
N PHE A 212 -6.62 -23.07 14.56
CA PHE A 212 -5.69 -23.62 15.56
C PHE A 212 -4.26 -23.09 15.40
N VAL A 213 -3.76 -22.96 14.16
CA VAL A 213 -2.43 -22.40 13.91
C VAL A 213 -2.38 -20.91 14.29
N ASN A 214 -3.43 -20.15 13.98
CA ASN A 214 -3.47 -18.71 14.23
C ASN A 214 -3.45 -18.31 15.70
N THR A 215 -4.00 -19.12 16.62
CA THR A 215 -3.97 -18.78 18.05
C THR A 215 -2.54 -18.63 18.58
N ASN A 216 -1.59 -19.38 18.00
CA ASN A 216 -0.18 -19.21 18.35
C ASN A 216 0.41 -17.91 17.76
N TYR A 217 0.10 -17.60 16.50
CA TYR A 217 0.51 -16.33 15.88
C TYR A 217 -0.04 -15.11 16.64
N GLU A 218 -1.29 -15.19 17.11
CA GLU A 218 -1.91 -14.19 17.96
C GLU A 218 -1.11 -13.93 19.23
N THR A 219 -0.76 -15.01 19.94
CA THR A 219 0.04 -14.92 21.17
C THR A 219 1.38 -14.23 20.91
N ILE A 220 2.03 -14.51 19.78
CA ILE A 220 3.34 -13.94 19.45
C ILE A 220 3.25 -12.44 19.19
N TRP A 221 2.38 -12.00 18.28
CA TRP A 221 2.32 -10.57 17.95
C TRP A 221 1.80 -9.75 19.14
N LEU A 222 0.88 -10.32 19.92
CA LEU A 222 0.30 -9.67 21.09
C LEU A 222 1.34 -9.47 22.19
N ALA A 223 2.21 -10.45 22.44
CA ALA A 223 3.28 -10.32 23.42
C ALA A 223 4.25 -9.17 23.12
N VAL A 224 4.49 -8.88 21.84
CA VAL A 224 5.37 -7.77 21.42
C VAL A 224 4.65 -6.42 21.43
N LEU A 225 3.36 -6.41 21.07
CA LEU A 225 2.53 -5.20 21.03
C LEU A 225 2.00 -4.78 22.41
N ARG A 226 2.07 -5.68 23.40
CA ARG A 226 1.87 -5.40 24.83
C ARG A 226 3.13 -4.73 25.35
N HIS A 227 3.05 -3.41 25.60
CA HIS A 227 4.10 -2.62 26.26
C HIS A 227 5.28 -2.22 25.37
N VAL A 228 5.02 -1.33 24.40
CA VAL A 228 6.01 -0.74 23.50
C VAL A 228 6.36 0.68 23.96
N ARG A 229 7.63 0.95 24.24
CA ARG A 229 8.10 2.30 24.56
C ARG A 229 8.11 3.19 23.31
N VAL A 230 7.60 4.41 23.42
CA VAL A 230 7.58 5.38 22.32
C VAL A 230 8.54 6.54 22.60
N PRO A 231 9.73 6.59 21.96
CA PRO A 231 10.76 7.58 22.27
C PRO A 231 10.30 9.04 22.18
N GLY A 232 10.49 9.78 23.28
CA GLY A 232 10.19 11.21 23.32
C GLY A 232 8.69 11.56 23.33
N VAL A 233 7.80 10.57 23.46
CA VAL A 233 6.36 10.78 23.60
C VAL A 233 5.96 10.41 25.02
N PHE A 234 5.31 11.33 25.73
CA PHE A 234 4.96 11.20 27.14
C PHE A 234 3.47 11.42 27.36
N ARG A 235 2.94 10.79 28.41
CA ARG A 235 1.60 11.03 28.94
C ARG A 235 1.52 12.42 29.54
N LEU A 236 0.36 13.07 29.36
CA LEU A 236 0.05 14.31 30.05
C LEU A 236 -0.34 14.01 31.51
N GLU A 237 -0.22 15.01 32.38
CA GLU A 237 -0.62 14.86 33.78
C GLU A 237 -2.11 14.49 33.90
N GLY A 238 -2.40 13.38 34.61
CA GLY A 238 -3.76 12.87 34.79
C GLY A 238 -4.34 12.09 33.60
N GLU A 239 -3.58 11.89 32.53
CA GLU A 239 -4.02 11.15 31.34
C GLU A 239 -4.06 9.62 31.60
N SER A 240 -5.18 8.97 31.29
CA SER A 240 -5.30 7.51 31.37
C SER A 240 -4.50 6.81 30.25
N ALA A 241 -4.30 5.49 30.37
CA ALA A 241 -3.61 4.73 29.32
C ALA A 241 -4.37 4.73 27.99
N GLU A 242 -5.70 4.63 28.05
CA GLU A 242 -6.59 4.66 26.89
C GLU A 242 -6.62 6.06 26.25
N GLN A 243 -6.65 7.12 27.06
CA GLN A 243 -6.58 8.50 26.57
C GLN A 243 -5.23 8.77 25.88
N PHE A 244 -4.14 8.29 26.46
CA PHE A 244 -2.81 8.36 25.86
C PHE A 244 -2.73 7.59 24.54
N TYR A 245 -3.23 6.36 24.52
CA TYR A 245 -3.29 5.54 23.31
C TYR A 245 -4.07 6.25 22.22
N GLN A 246 -5.26 6.77 22.54
CA GLN A 246 -6.08 7.48 21.56
C GLN A 246 -5.41 8.76 21.07
N ARG A 247 -4.77 9.55 21.94
CA ARG A 247 -4.05 10.76 21.50
C ARG A 247 -2.88 10.46 20.56
N VAL A 248 -2.14 9.38 20.82
CA VAL A 248 -0.93 9.04 20.07
C VAL A 248 -1.24 8.26 18.79
N VAL A 249 -2.06 7.21 18.90
CA VAL A 249 -2.39 6.31 17.78
C VAL A 249 -3.54 6.85 16.94
N GLN A 250 -4.49 7.57 17.56
CA GLN A 250 -5.71 8.09 16.92
C GLN A 250 -6.55 6.95 16.32
N ASN A 251 -6.91 5.99 17.17
CA ASN A 251 -7.60 4.77 16.75
C ASN A 251 -9.05 5.02 16.31
N ASP A 252 -9.70 6.09 16.80
CA ASP A 252 -11.02 6.50 16.29
C ASP A 252 -10.94 6.92 14.82
N GLU A 253 -9.95 7.73 14.45
CA GLU A 253 -9.74 8.15 13.06
C GLU A 253 -9.37 6.97 12.15
N VAL A 254 -8.61 5.99 12.66
CA VAL A 254 -8.34 4.75 11.93
C VAL A 254 -9.63 3.94 11.75
N ARG A 255 -10.43 3.77 12.80
CA ARG A 255 -11.72 3.08 12.73
C ARG A 255 -12.63 3.75 11.70
N ASP A 256 -12.76 5.07 11.76
CA ASP A 256 -13.56 5.85 10.81
C ASP A 256 -13.04 5.67 9.39
N ALA A 257 -11.73 5.71 9.15
CA ALA A 257 -11.15 5.44 7.83
C ALA A 257 -11.55 4.04 7.30
N VAL A 258 -11.49 3.03 8.16
CA VAL A 258 -11.81 1.65 7.81
C VAL A 258 -13.31 1.47 7.54
N THR A 259 -14.20 2.07 8.34
CA THR A 259 -15.65 1.86 8.23
C THR A 259 -16.38 2.88 7.36
N CYS A 260 -15.72 3.96 6.91
CA CYS A 260 -16.40 5.06 6.23
C CYS A 260 -17.08 4.69 4.90
N VAL A 261 -16.62 3.65 4.22
CA VAL A 261 -17.16 3.19 2.94
C VAL A 261 -17.43 1.69 2.98
N ASP A 262 -18.70 1.33 2.79
CA ASP A 262 -19.14 -0.06 2.65
C ASP A 262 -20.33 -0.17 1.67
N LEU A 263 -20.63 -1.41 1.27
CA LEU A 263 -21.76 -1.77 0.43
C LEU A 263 -22.87 -2.43 1.25
N LYS A 264 -24.11 -2.40 0.74
CA LYS A 264 -25.25 -3.08 1.36
C LYS A 264 -25.10 -4.60 1.32
N ASP A 265 -24.57 -5.12 0.22
CA ASP A 265 -24.28 -6.53 0.07
C ASP A 265 -22.99 -6.90 0.82
N PRO A 266 -22.93 -8.09 1.44
CA PRO A 266 -21.72 -8.56 2.11
C PRO A 266 -20.62 -8.83 1.07
N THR A 267 -19.62 -7.94 1.01
CA THR A 267 -18.47 -8.05 0.09
C THR A 267 -17.14 -7.96 0.83
N TYR A 268 -16.04 -8.19 0.12
CA TYR A 268 -14.68 -8.02 0.63
C TYR A 268 -14.11 -6.60 0.37
N LEU A 269 -14.98 -5.60 0.19
CA LEU A 269 -14.53 -4.22 -0.06
C LEU A 269 -13.68 -3.68 1.10
N MET A 270 -14.11 -3.90 2.34
CA MET A 270 -13.37 -3.48 3.53
C MET A 270 -11.96 -4.11 3.55
N GLN A 271 -11.85 -5.42 3.32
CA GLN A 271 -10.56 -6.12 3.30
C GLN A 271 -9.67 -5.67 2.13
N PHE A 272 -10.26 -5.44 0.95
CA PHE A 272 -9.57 -4.87 -0.19
C PHE A 272 -9.02 -3.47 0.13
N ARG A 273 -9.81 -2.62 0.78
CA ARG A 273 -9.40 -1.28 1.20
C ARG A 273 -8.33 -1.31 2.28
N ALA A 274 -8.40 -2.24 3.23
CA ALA A 274 -7.46 -2.37 4.34
C ALA A 274 -5.98 -2.39 3.90
N TYR A 275 -5.65 -3.21 2.90
CA TYR A 275 -4.27 -3.31 2.40
C TYR A 275 -3.80 -2.06 1.64
N HIS A 276 -4.73 -1.30 1.04
CA HIS A 276 -4.42 0.02 0.49
C HIS A 276 -4.19 1.02 1.64
N GLN A 277 -5.05 1.02 2.66
CA GLN A 277 -4.94 1.91 3.81
C GLN A 277 -3.64 1.72 4.59
N ILE A 278 -3.24 0.47 4.84
CA ILE A 278 -1.93 0.14 5.43
C ILE A 278 -0.82 0.73 4.57
N SER A 279 -0.88 0.54 3.26
CA SER A 279 0.13 1.08 2.34
C SER A 279 0.19 2.61 2.38
N GLU A 280 -0.96 3.29 2.42
CA GLU A 280 -1.03 4.75 2.49
C GLU A 280 -0.44 5.30 3.80
N VAL A 281 -0.76 4.70 4.96
CA VAL A 281 -0.19 5.11 6.26
C VAL A 281 1.33 4.98 6.26
N LEU A 282 1.86 3.84 5.82
CA LEU A 282 3.29 3.58 5.85
C LEU A 282 4.04 4.46 4.83
N VAL A 283 3.50 4.60 3.62
CA VAL A 283 4.16 5.37 2.55
C VAL A 283 4.07 6.88 2.82
N GLY A 284 3.01 7.36 3.45
CA GLY A 284 2.93 8.75 3.91
C GLY A 284 4.13 9.13 4.79
N LEU A 285 4.40 8.32 5.83
CA LEU A 285 5.58 8.51 6.68
C LEU A 285 6.90 8.38 5.88
N VAL A 286 7.02 7.38 5.02
CA VAL A 286 8.24 7.18 4.21
C VAL A 286 8.51 8.41 3.32
N ASN A 287 7.48 9.00 2.72
CA ASN A 287 7.63 10.19 1.89
C ASN A 287 8.18 11.38 2.69
N ASP A 288 7.65 11.64 3.88
CA ASP A 288 8.09 12.73 4.74
C ASP A 288 9.57 12.57 5.15
N VAL A 289 9.94 11.35 5.56
CA VAL A 289 11.29 11.06 6.05
C VAL A 289 12.33 11.08 4.92
N ILE A 290 11.97 10.58 3.75
CA ILE A 290 12.83 10.70 2.57
C ILE A 290 12.90 12.16 2.12
N ALA A 291 11.83 12.95 2.21
CA ALA A 291 11.88 14.38 1.92
C ALA A 291 12.88 15.12 2.82
N ASP A 292 12.88 14.84 4.13
CA ASP A 292 13.88 15.38 5.06
C ASP A 292 15.31 14.97 4.67
N SER A 293 15.48 13.71 4.27
CA SER A 293 16.77 13.16 3.82
C SER A 293 17.26 13.83 2.52
N ILE A 294 16.35 14.14 1.60
CA ILE A 294 16.62 14.90 0.38
C ILE A 294 17.09 16.32 0.72
N LEU A 295 16.37 17.00 1.61
CA LEU A 295 16.72 18.37 2.04
C LEU A 295 18.11 18.42 2.70
N ALA A 296 18.44 17.41 3.52
CA ALA A 296 19.77 17.26 4.08
C ALA A 296 20.83 17.03 2.98
N LEU A 297 20.57 16.13 2.03
CA LEU A 297 21.48 15.83 0.91
C LEU A 297 21.76 17.04 0.03
N VAL A 298 20.80 17.95 -0.17
CA VAL A 298 21.01 19.18 -0.96
C VAL A 298 21.44 20.40 -0.14
N ASN A 299 21.70 20.22 1.16
CA ASN A 299 22.28 21.27 2.00
C ASN A 299 23.80 21.22 1.95
N GLU A 300 24.44 22.00 1.07
CA GLU A 300 25.91 22.02 0.88
C GLU A 300 26.72 22.09 2.19
N ALA A 301 26.20 22.82 3.19
CA ALA A 301 26.84 22.96 4.50
C ALA A 301 26.71 21.73 5.42
N ASN A 302 25.85 20.76 5.08
CA ASN A 302 25.68 19.56 5.87
C ASN A 302 26.87 18.61 5.66
N ALA A 303 27.56 18.29 6.76
CA ALA A 303 28.77 17.48 6.78
C ALA A 303 28.53 16.01 7.15
N SER A 304 27.37 15.66 7.71
CA SER A 304 27.03 14.28 8.11
C SER A 304 25.60 13.91 7.69
N PHE A 305 25.41 12.62 7.40
CA PHE A 305 24.12 12.04 6.99
C PHE A 305 23.77 10.77 7.78
N GLU A 306 24.40 10.57 8.94
CA GLU A 306 24.20 9.33 9.71
C GLU A 306 22.73 9.17 10.14
N HIS A 307 22.12 10.27 10.59
CA HIS A 307 20.72 10.27 11.00
C HIS A 307 19.78 9.93 9.83
N GLU A 308 20.00 10.55 8.67
CA GLU A 308 19.23 10.33 7.45
C GLU A 308 19.42 8.90 6.93
N ALA A 309 20.64 8.36 6.97
CA ALA A 309 20.92 6.99 6.58
C ALA A 309 20.21 5.97 7.48
N THR A 310 20.22 6.18 8.80
CA THR A 310 19.45 5.36 9.74
C THR A 310 17.95 5.48 9.50
N SER A 311 17.45 6.70 9.28
CA SER A 311 16.03 6.95 9.01
C SER A 311 15.56 6.29 7.72
N LEU A 312 16.38 6.34 6.68
CA LEU A 312 16.11 5.66 5.41
C LEU A 312 16.14 4.13 5.55
N ALA A 313 17.01 3.59 6.40
CA ALA A 313 17.02 2.16 6.71
C ALA A 313 15.73 1.71 7.42
N LEU A 314 15.17 2.52 8.31
CA LEU A 314 13.85 2.26 8.90
C LEU A 314 12.73 2.35 7.86
N CYS A 315 12.76 3.34 6.98
CA CYS A 315 11.80 3.47 5.87
C CYS A 315 11.80 2.25 4.95
N ASN A 316 12.98 1.70 4.64
CA ASN A 316 13.12 0.49 3.85
C ASN A 316 12.41 -0.72 4.48
N LYS A 317 12.49 -0.87 5.81
CA LYS A 317 11.76 -1.92 6.52
C LYS A 317 10.23 -1.73 6.45
N LEU A 318 9.74 -0.49 6.51
CA LEU A 318 8.31 -0.19 6.29
C LEU A 318 7.87 -0.51 4.86
N LEU A 319 8.67 -0.15 3.86
CA LEU A 319 8.40 -0.42 2.44
C LEU A 319 8.32 -1.92 2.12
N GLN A 320 9.00 -2.77 2.89
CA GLN A 320 8.87 -4.22 2.76
C GLN A 320 7.43 -4.70 3.02
N ILE A 321 6.75 -4.15 4.02
CA ILE A 321 5.34 -4.46 4.30
C ILE A 321 4.46 -3.96 3.14
N VAL A 322 4.74 -2.75 2.64
CA VAL A 322 4.00 -2.17 1.50
C VAL A 322 4.08 -3.05 0.26
N THR A 323 5.25 -3.62 -0.05
CA THR A 323 5.38 -4.56 -1.17
C THR A 323 4.58 -5.85 -0.94
N ASP A 324 4.55 -6.37 0.29
CA ASP A 324 3.88 -7.63 0.59
C ASP A 324 2.34 -7.52 0.66
N ASN A 325 1.80 -6.31 0.83
CA ASN A 325 0.35 -6.05 0.96
C ASN A 325 -0.49 -6.46 -0.26
N ILE A 326 0.12 -6.65 -1.44
CA ILE A 326 -0.62 -7.13 -2.61
C ILE A 326 -0.92 -8.64 -2.54
N LYS A 327 -0.11 -9.42 -1.81
CA LYS A 327 -0.20 -10.89 -1.76
C LYS A 327 -1.53 -11.37 -1.20
N PRO A 328 -2.04 -10.83 -0.07
CA PRO A 328 -3.36 -11.20 0.45
C PRO A 328 -4.48 -10.93 -0.55
N ILE A 329 -4.46 -9.78 -1.22
CA ILE A 329 -5.45 -9.43 -2.24
C ILE A 329 -5.41 -10.46 -3.38
N VAL A 330 -4.22 -10.74 -3.93
CA VAL A 330 -4.06 -11.66 -5.07
C VAL A 330 -4.45 -13.10 -4.70
N ARG A 331 -4.23 -13.52 -3.45
CA ARG A 331 -4.43 -14.90 -3.00
C ARG A 331 -5.84 -15.19 -2.50
N THR A 332 -6.58 -14.17 -2.03
CA THR A 332 -7.90 -14.39 -1.42
C THR A 332 -9.04 -13.74 -2.19
N LEU A 333 -8.78 -12.70 -2.98
CA LEU A 333 -9.81 -12.09 -3.81
C LEU A 333 -9.94 -12.87 -5.12
N SER A 334 -11.09 -13.50 -5.37
CA SER A 334 -11.38 -14.13 -6.66
C SER A 334 -11.90 -13.11 -7.68
N PRO A 335 -11.86 -13.40 -9.01
CA PRO A 335 -12.43 -12.50 -10.01
C PRO A 335 -13.89 -12.16 -9.73
N LYS A 336 -14.69 -13.15 -9.28
CA LYS A 336 -16.09 -12.98 -8.88
C LYS A 336 -16.22 -12.01 -7.70
N ALA A 337 -15.40 -12.19 -6.67
CA ALA A 337 -15.39 -11.32 -5.50
C ALA A 337 -14.91 -9.90 -5.84
N TYR A 338 -13.92 -9.76 -6.73
CA TYR A 338 -13.46 -8.47 -7.23
C TYR A 338 -14.56 -7.73 -8.00
N PHE A 339 -15.40 -8.46 -8.74
CA PHE A 339 -16.58 -7.85 -9.35
C PHE A 339 -17.67 -7.48 -8.36
N ALA A 340 -17.86 -8.26 -7.30
CA ALA A 340 -18.84 -7.92 -6.26
C ALA A 340 -18.55 -6.55 -5.62
N ILE A 341 -17.29 -6.11 -5.56
CA ILE A 341 -16.91 -4.78 -5.04
C ILE A 341 -16.97 -3.66 -6.09
N ARG A 342 -17.26 -3.98 -7.36
CA ARG A 342 -17.40 -3.01 -8.47
C ARG A 342 -18.28 -1.81 -8.15
N PRO A 343 -19.42 -1.94 -7.45
CA PRO A 343 -20.28 -0.80 -7.17
C PRO A 343 -19.52 0.34 -6.48
N ALA A 344 -18.49 0.05 -5.68
CA ALA A 344 -17.70 1.06 -4.98
C ALA A 344 -16.50 1.61 -5.76
N LEU A 345 -15.96 0.89 -6.75
CA LEU A 345 -14.67 1.24 -7.37
C LEU A 345 -14.76 2.48 -8.29
N GLY A 346 -15.93 2.76 -8.86
CA GLY A 346 -16.14 3.88 -9.78
C GLY A 346 -15.10 3.94 -10.92
N ILE A 347 -14.45 5.10 -11.07
CA ILE A 347 -13.33 5.33 -12.02
C ILE A 347 -11.97 5.39 -11.32
N THR A 348 -11.93 5.02 -10.04
CA THR A 348 -10.73 5.11 -9.20
C THR A 348 -9.79 3.94 -9.48
N SER A 349 -8.51 4.15 -9.21
CA SER A 349 -7.44 3.17 -9.46
C SER A 349 -6.23 3.55 -8.63
N GLY A 350 -5.35 2.59 -8.36
CA GLY A 350 -4.09 2.83 -7.63
C GLY A 350 -3.18 3.88 -8.27
N SER A 351 -3.37 4.20 -9.56
CA SER A 351 -2.68 5.32 -10.23
C SER A 351 -3.07 6.70 -9.70
N HIS A 352 -4.15 6.79 -8.92
CA HIS A 352 -4.61 8.02 -8.27
C HIS A 352 -4.13 8.16 -6.82
N SER A 353 -3.39 7.18 -6.29
CA SER A 353 -2.80 7.27 -4.94
C SER A 353 -1.86 8.47 -4.82
N HIS A 354 -2.13 9.35 -3.85
CA HIS A 354 -1.27 10.48 -3.57
C HIS A 354 0.08 10.02 -3.01
N ASN A 355 0.09 9.24 -1.93
CA ASN A 355 1.36 8.90 -1.27
C ASN A 355 2.20 7.94 -2.10
N LEU A 356 1.61 6.92 -2.70
CA LEU A 356 2.37 5.91 -3.43
C LEU A 356 2.73 6.36 -4.84
N ARG A 357 1.72 6.70 -5.67
CA ARG A 357 1.98 7.01 -7.08
C ARG A 357 2.58 8.40 -7.26
N LYS A 358 1.94 9.45 -6.73
CA LYS A 358 2.42 10.84 -6.90
C LYS A 358 3.64 11.12 -6.03
N GLY A 359 3.57 10.75 -4.74
CA GLY A 359 4.62 10.96 -3.75
C GLY A 359 5.83 10.08 -4.03
N LEU A 360 5.78 8.81 -3.63
CA LEU A 360 6.94 7.93 -3.67
C LEU A 360 7.47 7.74 -5.09
N PHE A 361 6.63 7.31 -6.03
CA PHE A 361 7.12 6.84 -7.34
C PHE A 361 7.50 7.96 -8.31
N LEU A 362 6.77 9.08 -8.31
CA LEU A 362 6.95 10.15 -9.29
C LEU A 362 7.77 11.32 -8.77
N THR A 363 7.85 11.50 -7.45
CA THR A 363 8.48 12.70 -6.87
C THR A 363 9.61 12.35 -5.92
N ILE A 364 9.31 11.70 -4.80
CA ILE A 364 10.26 11.47 -3.70
C ILE A 364 11.41 10.57 -4.11
N TYR A 365 11.15 9.39 -4.68
CA TYR A 365 12.23 8.48 -5.09
C TYR A 365 13.14 9.09 -6.18
N PRO A 366 12.61 9.65 -7.30
CA PRO A 366 13.46 10.29 -8.30
C PRO A 366 14.30 11.44 -7.74
N LEU A 367 13.73 12.26 -6.84
CA LEU A 367 14.46 13.35 -6.18
C LEU A 367 15.53 12.84 -5.22
N LEU A 368 15.30 11.71 -4.52
CA LEU A 368 16.33 11.07 -3.70
C LEU A 368 17.54 10.67 -4.55
N VAL A 369 17.31 10.01 -5.69
CA VAL A 369 18.39 9.60 -6.61
C VAL A 369 19.14 10.83 -7.14
N ARG A 370 18.42 11.86 -7.61
CA ARG A 370 19.02 13.09 -8.13
C ARG A 370 19.86 13.81 -7.06
N SER A 371 19.33 13.92 -5.84
CA SER A 371 20.01 14.58 -4.72
C SER A 371 21.27 13.85 -4.30
N LEU A 372 21.22 12.52 -4.25
CA LEU A 372 22.36 11.69 -3.91
C LEU A 372 23.46 11.77 -4.98
N ARG A 373 23.10 11.74 -6.28
CA ARG A 373 24.06 11.94 -7.39
C ARG A 373 24.73 13.31 -7.30
N LEU A 374 23.95 14.36 -7.05
CA LEU A 374 24.46 15.73 -6.90
C LEU A 374 25.42 15.84 -5.71
N ARG A 375 25.07 15.27 -4.55
CA ARG A 375 25.94 15.25 -3.37
C ARG A 375 27.23 14.47 -3.62
N LEU A 376 27.13 13.29 -4.26
CA LEU A 376 28.28 12.44 -4.57
C LEU A 376 29.30 13.16 -5.46
N MET A 377 28.80 13.98 -6.39
CA MET A 377 29.61 14.82 -7.30
C MET A 377 29.93 16.20 -6.73
N GLN A 378 29.77 16.41 -5.42
CA GLN A 378 30.09 17.67 -4.75
C GLN A 378 29.41 18.88 -5.42
N PHE A 379 28.15 18.71 -5.82
CA PHE A 379 27.32 19.73 -6.47
C PHE A 379 27.78 20.17 -7.86
N ASN A 380 28.63 19.38 -8.53
CA ASN A 380 28.90 19.54 -9.96
C ASN A 380 27.77 18.92 -10.79
N ASP A 381 26.92 19.78 -11.36
CA ASP A 381 25.74 19.39 -12.14
C ASP A 381 26.06 18.55 -13.38
N THR A 382 27.14 18.87 -14.09
CA THR A 382 27.55 18.14 -15.29
C THR A 382 28.00 16.73 -14.92
N ALA A 383 28.86 16.61 -13.90
CA ALA A 383 29.33 15.31 -13.42
C ALA A 383 28.19 14.48 -12.81
N ALA A 384 27.21 15.10 -12.14
CA ALA A 384 26.05 14.39 -11.57
C ALA A 384 25.16 13.73 -12.64
N ARG A 385 25.21 14.22 -13.89
CA ARG A 385 24.48 13.66 -15.04
C ARG A 385 25.29 12.62 -15.82
N ASP A 386 26.60 12.52 -15.55
CA ASP A 386 27.48 11.52 -16.15
C ASP A 386 27.41 10.21 -15.35
N ASP A 387 26.90 9.16 -16.00
CA ASP A 387 26.72 7.85 -15.39
C ASP A 387 28.05 7.16 -15.02
N ASP A 388 29.10 7.37 -15.82
CA ASP A 388 30.40 6.74 -15.60
C ASP A 388 31.13 7.42 -14.44
N ALA A 389 31.08 8.76 -14.39
CA ALA A 389 31.64 9.52 -13.27
C ALA A 389 30.95 9.19 -11.94
N VAL A 390 29.61 9.07 -11.95
CA VAL A 390 28.83 8.67 -10.75
C VAL A 390 29.18 7.25 -10.33
N LEU A 391 29.34 6.32 -11.27
CA LEU A 391 29.70 4.93 -10.98
C LEU A 391 31.08 4.84 -10.30
N GLU A 392 32.09 5.50 -10.87
CA GLU A 392 33.46 5.49 -10.34
C GLU A 392 33.50 6.03 -8.90
N GLN A 393 32.89 7.19 -8.67
CA GLN A 393 32.88 7.80 -7.33
C GLN A 393 32.08 6.96 -6.33
N ALA A 394 30.93 6.39 -6.73
CA ALA A 394 30.14 5.53 -5.87
C ALA A 394 30.93 4.28 -5.47
N GLN A 395 31.65 3.66 -6.41
CA GLN A 395 32.53 2.52 -6.13
C GLN A 395 33.66 2.91 -5.17
N GLN A 396 34.27 4.08 -5.35
CA GLN A 396 35.31 4.56 -4.44
C GLN A 396 34.78 4.74 -3.02
N VAL A 397 33.64 5.42 -2.86
CA VAL A 397 32.98 5.62 -1.55
C VAL A 397 32.62 4.28 -0.90
N LEU A 398 32.08 3.33 -1.66
CA LEU A 398 31.67 2.02 -1.13
C LEU A 398 32.85 1.10 -0.79
N ARG A 399 33.91 1.09 -1.60
CA ARG A 399 35.09 0.20 -1.41
C ARG A 399 36.02 0.71 -0.32
N LEU A 400 36.33 2.00 -0.33
CA LEU A 400 37.26 2.61 0.62
C LEU A 400 36.58 3.00 1.93
N ASN A 401 35.23 3.04 1.94
CA ASN A 401 34.41 3.47 3.08
C ASN A 401 34.86 4.83 3.66
N THR A 402 35.36 5.73 2.80
CA THR A 402 35.89 7.05 3.18
C THR A 402 34.80 7.97 3.73
N GLN A 403 33.55 7.72 3.34
CA GLN A 403 32.37 8.44 3.82
C GLN A 403 31.28 7.43 4.21
N PRO A 404 31.33 6.84 5.43
CA PRO A 404 30.44 5.74 5.82
C PRO A 404 28.95 6.09 5.74
N ALA A 405 28.57 7.31 6.13
CA ALA A 405 27.19 7.79 6.02
C ALA A 405 26.71 7.87 4.56
N LEU A 406 27.56 8.36 3.65
CA LEU A 406 27.25 8.42 2.23
C LEU A 406 27.18 7.02 1.60
N ALA A 407 28.09 6.12 1.98
CA ALA A 407 28.06 4.71 1.59
C ALA A 407 26.75 4.03 2.05
N ALA A 408 26.30 4.31 3.27
CA ALA A 408 25.01 3.84 3.76
C ALA A 408 23.84 4.42 2.96
N MET A 409 23.82 5.73 2.68
CA MET A 409 22.79 6.36 1.84
C MET A 409 22.70 5.74 0.44
N ILE A 410 23.83 5.41 -0.19
CA ILE A 410 23.85 4.72 -1.49
C ILE A 410 23.14 3.36 -1.38
N ARG A 411 23.52 2.53 -0.41
CA ARG A 411 22.89 1.20 -0.23
C ARG A 411 21.40 1.32 0.07
N GLN A 412 21.03 2.24 0.97
CA GLN A 412 19.63 2.44 1.35
C GLN A 412 18.77 2.97 0.19
N THR A 413 19.33 3.83 -0.67
CA THR A 413 18.65 4.31 -1.90
C THR A 413 18.43 3.18 -2.91
N VAL A 414 19.40 2.26 -3.04
CA VAL A 414 19.25 1.05 -3.87
C VAL A 414 18.14 0.14 -3.33
N TYR A 415 17.98 0.03 -2.02
CA TYR A 415 16.84 -0.69 -1.44
C TYR A 415 15.51 0.00 -1.73
N VAL A 416 15.40 1.33 -1.62
CA VAL A 416 14.17 2.06 -2.02
C VAL A 416 13.81 1.75 -3.47
N TYR A 417 14.79 1.81 -4.39
CA TYR A 417 14.58 1.42 -5.80
C TYR A 417 14.04 -0.01 -5.91
N GLN A 418 14.64 -0.96 -5.18
CA GLN A 418 14.20 -2.34 -5.21
C GLN A 418 12.76 -2.49 -4.72
N TYR A 419 12.32 -1.78 -3.68
CA TYR A 419 10.92 -1.80 -3.24
C TYR A 419 9.97 -1.18 -4.28
N VAL A 420 10.32 -0.03 -4.86
CA VAL A 420 9.51 0.61 -5.92
C VAL A 420 9.35 -0.32 -7.11
N ARG A 421 10.43 -0.99 -7.52
CA ARG A 421 10.41 -1.98 -8.60
C ARG A 421 9.61 -3.22 -8.25
N THR A 422 9.88 -3.84 -7.10
CA THR A 422 9.16 -5.03 -6.64
C THR A 422 7.67 -4.76 -6.55
N TRP A 423 7.26 -3.60 -6.03
CA TRP A 423 5.84 -3.24 -5.96
C TRP A 423 5.20 -3.26 -7.36
N ARG A 424 5.84 -2.65 -8.36
CA ARG A 424 5.32 -2.61 -9.74
C ARG A 424 5.31 -4.01 -10.38
N ASP A 425 6.32 -4.82 -10.10
CA ASP A 425 6.44 -6.20 -10.59
C ASP A 425 5.43 -7.16 -9.92
N GLU A 426 5.11 -6.99 -8.64
CA GLU A 426 4.10 -7.81 -7.96
C GLU A 426 2.67 -7.31 -8.22
N HIS A 427 2.45 -6.01 -8.38
CA HIS A 427 1.12 -5.44 -8.67
C HIS A 427 0.52 -5.92 -10.00
N ILE A 428 1.36 -6.33 -10.97
CA ILE A 428 0.86 -6.94 -12.22
C ILE A 428 0.12 -8.26 -11.94
N GLN A 429 0.45 -8.98 -10.87
CA GLN A 429 -0.18 -10.25 -10.53
C GLN A 429 -1.66 -10.07 -10.21
N PHE A 430 -2.04 -8.94 -9.60
CA PHE A 430 -3.44 -8.59 -9.41
C PHE A 430 -4.17 -8.45 -10.75
N VAL A 431 -3.57 -7.77 -11.72
CA VAL A 431 -4.18 -7.64 -13.06
C VAL A 431 -4.28 -9.00 -13.75
N LYS A 432 -3.22 -9.83 -13.69
CA LYS A 432 -3.21 -11.18 -14.29
C LYS A 432 -4.29 -12.09 -13.70
N THR A 433 -4.46 -12.07 -12.38
CA THR A 433 -5.37 -12.99 -11.68
C THR A 433 -6.82 -12.52 -11.67
N GLN A 434 -7.07 -11.21 -11.63
CA GLN A 434 -8.44 -10.66 -11.51
C GLN A 434 -9.06 -10.19 -12.82
N ILE A 435 -8.23 -9.85 -13.81
CA ILE A 435 -8.68 -9.32 -15.10
C ILE A 435 -8.22 -10.25 -16.24
N GLY A 436 -7.03 -10.83 -16.12
CA GLY A 436 -6.39 -11.61 -17.18
C GLY A 436 -5.68 -10.73 -18.21
N VAL A 437 -5.00 -11.39 -19.15
CA VAL A 437 -4.29 -10.76 -20.27
C VAL A 437 -4.86 -11.35 -21.54
N SER A 438 -5.25 -10.54 -22.52
CA SER A 438 -5.69 -11.06 -23.81
C SER A 438 -4.48 -11.30 -24.72
N PRO A 439 -4.54 -12.29 -25.63
CA PRO A 439 -3.61 -12.36 -26.76
C PRO A 439 -3.56 -11.03 -27.53
N GLU A 440 -2.42 -10.69 -28.12
CA GLU A 440 -2.22 -9.40 -28.82
C GLU A 440 -3.22 -9.19 -29.97
N ASP A 441 -3.55 -10.26 -30.69
CA ASP A 441 -4.50 -10.23 -31.81
C ASP A 441 -5.99 -10.15 -31.38
N ASN A 442 -6.26 -10.23 -30.07
CA ASN A 442 -7.61 -10.21 -29.52
C ASN A 442 -7.95 -8.86 -28.89
N THR A 443 -9.26 -8.56 -28.83
CA THR A 443 -9.75 -7.39 -28.11
C THR A 443 -9.24 -7.39 -26.66
N PRO A 444 -8.59 -6.32 -26.17
CA PRO A 444 -8.07 -6.28 -24.80
C PRO A 444 -9.17 -6.40 -23.75
N THR A 445 -8.84 -7.03 -22.62
CA THR A 445 -9.74 -7.04 -21.45
C THR A 445 -9.72 -5.68 -20.76
N ALA A 446 -10.89 -5.04 -20.73
CA ALA A 446 -11.07 -3.78 -20.04
C ALA A 446 -11.18 -3.97 -18.52
N SER A 447 -10.64 -3.01 -17.76
CA SER A 447 -10.78 -2.95 -16.30
C SER A 447 -12.17 -2.48 -15.88
N ILE A 448 -12.62 -2.95 -14.71
CA ILE A 448 -13.81 -2.46 -14.02
C ILE A 448 -13.75 -0.95 -13.73
N SER A 449 -12.54 -0.42 -13.52
CA SER A 449 -12.27 1.01 -13.31
C SER A 449 -12.11 1.84 -14.59
N GLY A 450 -12.29 1.24 -15.77
CA GLY A 450 -12.39 1.96 -17.05
C GLY A 450 -11.12 2.04 -17.89
N ALA A 451 -10.03 1.35 -17.51
CA ALA A 451 -8.86 1.19 -18.38
C ALA A 451 -9.19 0.25 -19.56
N GLU A 452 -8.95 0.71 -20.79
CA GLU A 452 -9.26 -0.06 -22.01
C GLU A 452 -8.37 -1.30 -22.19
N ASN A 453 -7.12 -1.22 -21.71
CA ASN A 453 -6.20 -2.35 -21.61
C ASN A 453 -5.47 -2.27 -20.26
N ALA A 454 -6.03 -2.95 -19.26
CA ALA A 454 -5.53 -2.90 -17.88
C ALA A 454 -4.11 -3.48 -17.76
N ALA A 455 -3.84 -4.60 -18.45
CA ALA A 455 -2.55 -5.28 -18.46
C ALA A 455 -1.45 -4.41 -19.05
N GLN A 456 -1.70 -3.81 -20.24
CA GLN A 456 -0.72 -2.93 -20.86
C GLN A 456 -0.48 -1.67 -20.03
N THR A 457 -1.53 -1.10 -19.43
CA THR A 457 -1.39 0.07 -18.56
C THR A 457 -0.48 -0.25 -17.37
N ALA A 458 -0.69 -1.39 -16.71
CA ALA A 458 0.15 -1.84 -15.61
C ALA A 458 1.59 -2.15 -16.06
N HIS A 459 1.77 -2.71 -17.26
CA HIS A 459 3.10 -2.97 -17.82
C HIS A 459 3.87 -1.70 -18.17
N ASN A 460 3.20 -0.68 -18.73
CA ASN A 460 3.82 0.60 -19.04
C ASN A 460 4.39 1.29 -17.78
N PHE A 461 3.76 1.10 -16.60
CA PHE A 461 4.34 1.58 -15.35
C PHE A 461 5.68 0.93 -15.02
N ARG A 462 5.86 -0.35 -15.36
CA ARG A 462 7.12 -1.08 -15.15
C ARG A 462 8.20 -0.60 -16.11
N ASN A 463 7.84 -0.27 -17.35
CA ASN A 463 8.77 0.22 -18.36
C ASN A 463 9.43 1.56 -17.98
N SER A 464 8.84 2.34 -17.08
CA SER A 464 9.49 3.55 -16.55
C SER A 464 10.82 3.30 -15.83
N HIS A 465 11.13 2.05 -15.44
CA HIS A 465 12.43 1.68 -14.87
C HIS A 465 13.58 1.63 -15.88
N MET A 466 13.29 1.50 -17.17
CA MET A 466 14.34 1.40 -18.19
C MET A 466 15.17 2.68 -18.30
N ASN A 467 14.60 3.82 -17.91
CA ASN A 467 15.23 5.13 -17.96
C ASN A 467 15.55 5.69 -16.57
N ASP A 468 15.64 4.81 -15.56
CA ASP A 468 15.86 5.21 -14.18
C ASP A 468 17.34 5.58 -13.92
N PRO A 469 17.65 6.81 -13.43
CA PRO A 469 19.03 7.24 -13.21
C PRO A 469 19.73 6.54 -12.04
N ILE A 470 19.10 5.54 -11.39
CA ILE A 470 19.72 4.72 -10.35
C ILE A 470 20.85 3.81 -10.86
N GLY A 471 20.92 3.56 -12.17
CA GLY A 471 21.82 2.59 -12.81
C GLY A 471 23.24 2.53 -12.22
N PRO A 472 23.99 3.65 -12.20
CA PRO A 472 25.34 3.69 -11.63
C PRO A 472 25.41 3.33 -10.15
N LEU A 473 24.47 3.80 -9.32
CA LEU A 473 24.44 3.52 -7.88
C LEU A 473 24.12 2.05 -7.60
N TYR A 474 23.21 1.49 -8.38
CA TYR A 474 22.84 0.08 -8.33
C TYR A 474 24.02 -0.81 -8.74
N GLU A 475 24.71 -0.47 -9.84
CA GLU A 475 25.89 -1.19 -10.31
C GLU A 475 27.06 -1.08 -9.32
N ALA A 476 27.32 0.10 -8.75
CA ALA A 476 28.32 0.26 -7.71
C ALA A 476 28.06 -0.63 -6.49
N THR A 477 26.79 -0.84 -6.14
CA THR A 477 26.36 -1.61 -4.96
C THR A 477 26.36 -3.12 -5.21
N LEU A 478 25.93 -3.56 -6.40
CA LEU A 478 25.64 -4.97 -6.70
C LEU A 478 26.50 -5.59 -7.80
N GLY A 479 27.40 -4.81 -8.43
CA GLY A 479 28.29 -5.25 -9.50
C GLY A 479 27.58 -5.57 -10.83
N LYS A 480 26.32 -5.15 -11.00
CA LYS A 480 25.52 -5.35 -12.21
C LYS A 480 24.48 -4.24 -12.35
N ARG A 481 24.05 -3.93 -13.57
CA ARG A 481 22.95 -2.98 -13.82
C ARG A 481 21.60 -3.53 -13.33
N PRO A 482 20.60 -2.66 -13.09
CA PRO A 482 19.25 -3.10 -12.78
C PRO A 482 18.70 -4.02 -13.88
N PRO A 483 18.02 -5.13 -13.54
CA PRO A 483 17.39 -5.98 -14.55
C PRO A 483 16.23 -5.25 -15.22
N ALA A 484 16.03 -5.51 -16.52
CA ALA A 484 14.87 -5.06 -17.25
C ALA A 484 13.56 -5.61 -16.64
N PRO A 485 12.43 -4.91 -16.81
CA PRO A 485 11.13 -5.46 -16.47
C PRO A 485 10.86 -6.78 -17.19
N PHE A 486 10.41 -7.80 -16.44
CA PHE A 486 9.88 -9.04 -17.02
C PHE A 486 8.70 -8.78 -17.96
N SER A 487 8.44 -9.70 -18.91
CA SER A 487 7.22 -9.67 -19.70
C SER A 487 5.96 -9.78 -18.83
N ILE A 488 4.80 -9.38 -19.36
CA ILE A 488 3.52 -9.47 -18.63
C ILE A 488 3.17 -10.94 -18.34
N VAL A 489 3.30 -11.76 -19.38
CA VAL A 489 3.18 -13.22 -19.36
C VAL A 489 4.41 -13.82 -20.02
N HIS A 490 4.76 -15.06 -19.70
CA HIS A 490 5.85 -15.76 -20.38
C HIS A 490 5.28 -16.56 -21.55
N PRO A 491 5.67 -16.25 -22.80
CA PRO A 491 5.14 -16.95 -23.97
C PRO A 491 5.34 -18.47 -23.88
N GLY A 492 4.30 -19.22 -24.22
CA GLY A 492 4.29 -20.69 -24.22
C GLY A 492 4.28 -21.34 -22.84
N ARG A 493 4.14 -20.58 -21.74
CA ARG A 493 4.12 -21.12 -20.37
C ARG A 493 2.73 -21.15 -19.76
N PHE A 494 2.61 -21.85 -18.63
CA PHE A 494 1.36 -21.97 -17.89
C PHE A 494 0.77 -20.62 -17.45
N ASP A 495 1.61 -19.61 -17.15
CA ASP A 495 1.11 -18.29 -16.75
C ASP A 495 0.45 -17.53 -17.91
N GLU A 496 0.90 -17.72 -19.15
CA GLU A 496 0.21 -17.23 -20.34
C GLU A 496 -1.16 -17.92 -20.50
N HIS A 497 -1.18 -19.25 -20.44
CA HIS A 497 -2.43 -20.02 -20.54
C HIS A 497 -3.47 -19.55 -19.50
N MET A 498 -3.07 -19.45 -18.23
CA MET A 498 -3.96 -19.02 -17.16
C MET A 498 -4.40 -17.56 -17.30
N ALA A 499 -3.52 -16.66 -17.74
CA ALA A 499 -3.89 -15.27 -17.97
C ALA A 499 -4.90 -15.12 -19.11
N PHE A 500 -4.77 -15.92 -20.18
CA PHE A 500 -5.69 -15.93 -21.31
C PHE A 500 -7.02 -16.56 -20.94
N PHE A 501 -6.99 -17.68 -20.20
CA PHE A 501 -8.20 -18.33 -19.69
C PHE A 501 -8.99 -17.38 -18.77
N THR A 502 -8.29 -16.70 -17.85
CA THR A 502 -8.88 -15.70 -16.96
C THR A 502 -9.49 -14.54 -17.76
N ALA A 503 -8.79 -14.03 -18.78
CA ALA A 503 -9.32 -12.97 -19.64
C ALA A 503 -10.62 -13.37 -20.33
N ASN A 504 -10.72 -14.60 -20.83
CA ASN A 504 -11.95 -15.10 -21.46
C ASN A 504 -13.09 -15.22 -20.45
N ALA A 505 -12.83 -15.78 -19.27
CA ALA A 505 -13.82 -15.88 -18.19
C ALA A 505 -14.33 -14.49 -17.76
N VAL A 506 -13.42 -13.53 -17.53
CA VAL A 506 -13.73 -12.15 -17.14
C VAL A 506 -14.55 -11.44 -18.22
N LYS A 507 -14.22 -11.61 -19.50
CA LYS A 507 -15.00 -11.03 -20.62
C LYS A 507 -16.42 -11.58 -20.67
N ALA A 508 -16.59 -12.88 -20.43
CA ALA A 508 -17.91 -13.52 -20.39
C ALA A 508 -18.72 -13.05 -19.16
N MET A 509 -18.09 -13.03 -17.99
CA MET A 509 -18.73 -12.60 -16.74
C MET A 509 -19.14 -11.13 -16.77
N TYR A 510 -18.33 -10.25 -17.39
CA TYR A 510 -18.51 -8.80 -17.35
C TYR A 510 -18.68 -8.20 -18.76
N ALA A 511 -19.55 -8.82 -19.55
CA ALA A 511 -19.79 -8.44 -20.94
C ALA A 511 -20.17 -6.96 -21.09
N ASP A 512 -20.90 -6.40 -20.13
CA ASP A 512 -21.29 -4.97 -20.13
C ASP A 512 -20.07 -4.04 -20.06
N VAL A 513 -19.06 -4.38 -19.24
CA VAL A 513 -17.80 -3.63 -19.13
C VAL A 513 -17.05 -3.67 -20.46
N GLN A 514 -16.97 -4.84 -21.07
CA GLN A 514 -16.23 -5.05 -22.32
C GLN A 514 -16.92 -4.33 -23.49
N GLN A 515 -18.24 -4.39 -23.58
CA GLN A 515 -19.02 -3.68 -24.61
C GLN A 515 -18.87 -2.16 -24.49
N ARG A 516 -18.90 -1.60 -23.27
CA ARG A 516 -18.67 -0.15 -23.07
C ARG A 516 -17.27 0.26 -23.50
N ALA A 517 -16.25 -0.51 -23.12
CA ALA A 517 -14.88 -0.24 -23.54
C ALA A 517 -14.74 -0.32 -25.06
N GLN A 518 -15.41 -1.29 -25.71
CA GLN A 518 -15.43 -1.38 -27.17
C GLN A 518 -16.09 -0.16 -27.82
N ARG A 519 -17.26 0.27 -27.35
CA ARG A 519 -17.91 1.49 -27.86
C ARG A 519 -17.02 2.72 -27.73
N LYS A 520 -16.23 2.81 -26.66
CA LYS A 520 -15.27 3.90 -26.45
C LYS A 520 -14.12 3.84 -27.46
N ARG A 521 -13.56 2.66 -27.71
CA ARG A 521 -12.55 2.43 -28.76
C ARG A 521 -13.09 2.82 -30.14
N ASP A 522 -14.30 2.38 -30.49
CA ASP A 522 -14.93 2.68 -31.78
C ASP A 522 -15.17 4.18 -31.97
N ARG A 523 -15.54 4.91 -30.90
CA ARG A 523 -15.67 6.38 -30.93
C ARG A 523 -14.33 7.07 -31.12
N GLY A 524 -13.28 6.62 -30.41
CA GLY A 524 -11.92 7.16 -30.55
C GLY A 524 -11.36 7.03 -31.96
N VAL A 525 -11.60 5.89 -32.62
CA VAL A 525 -11.22 5.66 -34.03
C VAL A 525 -11.96 6.60 -34.98
N ARG A 526 -13.25 6.87 -34.73
CA ARG A 526 -14.04 7.80 -35.56
C ARG A 526 -13.62 9.27 -35.41
N THR A 527 -13.13 9.67 -34.25
CA THR A 527 -12.63 11.05 -34.02
C THR A 527 -11.16 11.24 -34.41
N GLY A 528 -10.37 10.17 -34.46
CA GLY A 528 -8.96 10.19 -34.87
C GLY A 528 -8.72 10.00 -36.38
N GLY A 529 -9.77 9.79 -37.16
CA GLY A 529 -9.71 9.67 -38.64
C GLY A 529 -9.83 11.00 -39.40
N ALA A 530 -9.81 12.13 -38.69
CA ALA A 530 -9.75 13.47 -39.24
C ALA A 530 -8.51 14.20 -38.70
N SER A 531 -7.33 13.72 -39.08
CA SER A 531 -6.08 14.48 -39.05
C SER A 531 -5.26 14.17 -40.28
#